data_AF-A0A7X3HSA5-F1
#
_entry.id   AF-A0A7X3HSA5-F1
#
_cell.length_a   1.000
_cell.length_b   1.000
_cell.length_c   1.000
_cell.angle_alpha   90.00
_cell.angle_beta   90.00
_cell.angle_gamma   90.00
#
_symmetry.space_group_name_H-M   'P 1'
#
loop_
_entity.id
_entity.type
_entity.pdbx_description
1 polymer ?
#
loop_
_entity_poly.entity_id
_entity_poly.type
_entity_poly.pdbx_seq_one_letter_code
_entity_poly.pdbx_strand_id
1 'polypeptide(L)'
;MLTRCMDRLIDSWRRWQSVRCSSMLTRTFMELVTPPASLYKLYALSAAVQWARFERLLSHGEIYLAKPSDFNDPFDCAPSFNPRAVLDRKSVLKLHNNAGRKQGHSRQERRGRAFRFMAQSNTEKIETYNTIGRRHVQNVGVFCMTDRRDHPLMWSHYGDKHTGVCVEFASDVGPFQLANKVAVSSLRCNTGS
;
A
#
# COMPACT_ATOMS: atom_id res chain seq x y z
N MET A 1 7.12 29.16 4.54
CA MET A 1 7.58 28.59 3.24
C MET A 1 7.59 27.08 3.34
N LEU A 2 6.50 26.42 2.93
CA LEU A 2 6.40 24.95 2.86
C LEU A 2 6.65 24.55 1.41
N THR A 3 7.85 24.08 1.10
CA THR A 3 8.20 23.52 -0.21
C THR A 3 7.38 22.25 -0.45
N ARG A 4 6.32 22.38 -1.24
CA ARG A 4 5.60 21.29 -1.91
C ARG A 4 6.60 20.52 -2.78
N CYS A 5 6.96 19.31 -2.36
CA CYS A 5 7.48 18.29 -3.26
C CYS A 5 6.32 17.33 -3.55
N MET A 6 5.35 17.80 -4.35
CA MET A 6 4.44 16.93 -5.08
C MET A 6 5.00 16.85 -6.50
N ASP A 7 6.06 16.07 -6.68
CA ASP A 7 6.31 15.51 -8.01
C ASP A 7 5.07 14.67 -8.34
N ARG A 8 4.27 15.14 -9.30
CA ARG A 8 3.13 14.38 -9.83
C ARG A 8 3.69 13.10 -10.44
N LEU A 9 3.61 12.01 -9.70
CA LEU A 9 4.00 10.69 -10.20
C LEU A 9 3.08 10.19 -11.33
N ILE A 10 1.95 10.87 -11.59
CA ILE A 10 0.94 10.45 -12.56
C ILE A 10 0.30 11.70 -13.21
N ASP A 11 0.68 12.02 -14.45
CA ASP A 11 0.17 13.18 -15.21
C ASP A 11 -0.98 12.83 -16.18
N SER A 12 -1.24 11.56 -16.49
CA SER A 12 -2.43 11.16 -17.28
C SER A 12 -2.76 9.68 -17.19
N TRP A 13 -4.04 9.34 -17.09
CA TRP A 13 -4.57 7.97 -17.19
C TRP A 13 -4.89 7.65 -18.66
N ARG A 14 -3.93 7.10 -19.41
CA ARG A 14 -4.20 6.54 -20.74
C ARG A 14 -3.86 5.05 -20.77
N ARG A 15 -4.71 4.29 -21.47
CA ARG A 15 -4.56 2.86 -21.76
C ARG A 15 -3.13 2.60 -22.28
N TRP A 16 -2.45 1.59 -21.74
CA TRP A 16 -1.08 1.14 -22.11
C TRP A 16 0.12 1.92 -21.52
N GLN A 17 0.03 2.46 -20.31
CA GLN A 17 1.22 2.96 -19.60
C GLN A 17 1.69 1.97 -18.54
N SER A 18 2.91 1.44 -18.71
CA SER A 18 3.67 0.85 -17.61
C SER A 18 3.91 1.94 -16.55
N VAL A 19 3.58 1.70 -15.29
CA VAL A 19 3.98 2.62 -14.22
C VAL A 19 5.50 2.54 -14.08
N ARG A 20 6.20 3.63 -14.44
CA ARG A 20 7.61 3.78 -14.09
C ARG A 20 7.70 4.04 -12.60
N CYS A 21 7.89 2.99 -11.83
CA CYS A 21 8.33 3.15 -10.45
C CYS A 21 9.80 3.62 -10.48
N SER A 22 10.04 4.92 -10.30
CA SER A 22 11.38 5.52 -10.30
C SER A 22 12.12 5.27 -8.99
N SER A 23 12.26 4.00 -8.58
CA SER A 23 13.27 3.65 -7.58
C SER A 23 14.62 3.41 -8.29
N MET A 24 15.56 4.31 -8.06
CA MET A 24 16.86 4.36 -8.73
C MET A 24 17.61 3.01 -8.71
N LEU A 25 18.11 2.63 -9.90
CA LEU A 25 19.18 1.66 -10.19
C LEU A 25 18.82 0.18 -10.37
N THR A 26 17.56 -0.16 -10.59
CA THR A 26 17.21 -1.47 -11.19
C THR A 26 15.92 -1.27 -11.95
N ARG A 27 15.95 -1.42 -13.29
CA ARG A 27 14.74 -1.51 -14.13
C ARG A 27 14.04 -2.83 -13.78
N THR A 28 13.40 -2.87 -12.62
CA THR A 28 12.46 -3.93 -12.29
C THR A 28 11.15 -3.47 -12.89
N PHE A 29 10.78 -4.05 -14.03
CA PHE A 29 9.42 -3.91 -14.53
C PHE A 29 8.54 -4.70 -13.57
N MET A 30 7.67 -3.99 -12.86
CA MET A 30 6.57 -4.66 -12.19
C MET A 30 5.59 -5.00 -13.31
N GLU A 31 5.48 -6.28 -13.64
CA GLU A 31 4.45 -6.73 -14.58
C GLU A 31 3.11 -6.51 -13.89
N LEU A 32 2.45 -5.41 -14.25
CA LEU A 32 1.16 -5.06 -13.70
C LEU A 32 0.16 -6.07 -14.25
N VAL A 33 -0.25 -7.02 -13.41
CA VAL A 33 -1.37 -7.89 -13.73
C VAL A 33 -2.58 -6.99 -13.94
N THR A 34 -3.18 -7.07 -15.12
CA THR A 34 -4.36 -6.26 -15.42
C THR A 34 -5.50 -6.65 -14.48
N PRO A 35 -6.09 -5.70 -13.75
CA PRO A 35 -7.22 -5.99 -12.89
C PRO A 35 -8.45 -6.46 -13.70
N PRO A 36 -9.40 -7.16 -13.08
CA PRO A 36 -10.71 -7.43 -13.69
C PRO A 36 -11.35 -6.15 -14.18
N ALA A 37 -12.12 -6.20 -15.28
CA ALA A 37 -12.72 -5.01 -15.89
C ALA A 37 -13.56 -4.17 -14.92
N SER A 38 -14.22 -4.84 -13.98
CA SER A 38 -15.08 -4.23 -12.98
C SER A 38 -14.60 -4.59 -11.58
N LEU A 39 -14.53 -3.59 -10.72
CA LEU A 39 -14.23 -3.71 -9.30
C LEU A 39 -15.40 -3.14 -8.49
N TYR A 40 -15.71 -3.77 -7.37
CA TYR A 40 -16.91 -3.48 -6.59
C TYR A 40 -16.56 -3.01 -5.19
N LYS A 41 -17.28 -2.00 -4.71
CA LYS A 41 -17.26 -1.53 -3.32
C LYS A 41 -18.66 -1.59 -2.73
N LEU A 42 -18.80 -2.24 -1.59
CA LEU A 42 -20.03 -2.23 -0.81
C LEU A 42 -20.03 -1.07 0.19
N TYR A 43 -21.19 -0.45 0.35
CA TYR A 43 -21.45 0.60 1.33
C TYR A 43 -22.64 0.21 2.20
N ALA A 44 -22.43 0.24 3.52
CA ALA A 44 -23.49 0.04 4.50
C ALA A 44 -24.17 1.36 4.84
N LEU A 45 -25.32 1.64 4.22
CA LEU A 45 -25.96 2.96 4.29
C LEU A 45 -26.58 3.28 5.66
N SER A 46 -26.84 2.28 6.51
CA SER A 46 -27.23 2.49 7.90
C SER A 46 -26.15 3.19 8.75
N ALA A 47 -24.87 3.08 8.36
CA ALA A 47 -23.76 3.67 9.09
C ALA A 47 -23.48 5.11 8.58
N ALA A 48 -23.66 6.11 9.45
CA ALA A 48 -23.50 7.53 9.10
C ALA A 48 -22.16 7.87 8.41
N VAL A 49 -21.06 7.25 8.86
CA VAL A 49 -19.73 7.44 8.23
C VAL A 49 -19.68 6.88 6.81
N GLN A 50 -20.30 5.72 6.57
CA GLN A 50 -20.34 5.14 5.23
C GLN A 50 -21.30 5.90 4.31
N TRP A 51 -22.43 6.38 4.86
CA TRP A 51 -23.34 7.28 4.14
C TRP A 51 -22.60 8.54 3.66
N ALA A 52 -21.90 9.25 4.54
CA ALA A 52 -21.16 10.46 4.17
C ALA A 52 -20.10 10.20 3.10
N ARG A 53 -19.40 9.05 3.17
CA ARG A 53 -18.43 8.64 2.13
C ARG A 53 -19.11 8.33 0.80
N PHE A 54 -20.24 7.65 0.83
CA PHE A 54 -21.03 7.33 -0.35
C PHE A 54 -21.60 8.60 -1.01
N GLU A 55 -22.12 9.53 -0.21
CA GLU A 55 -22.59 10.83 -0.69
C GLU A 55 -21.48 11.59 -1.41
N ARG A 56 -20.29 11.74 -0.79
CA ARG A 56 -19.15 12.42 -1.42
C ARG A 56 -18.67 11.73 -2.70
N LEU A 57 -18.74 10.40 -2.76
CA LEU A 57 -18.44 9.65 -3.98
C LEU A 57 -19.38 10.07 -5.11
N LEU A 58 -20.69 10.14 -4.86
CA LEU A 58 -21.67 10.47 -5.89
C LEU A 58 -21.69 11.96 -6.25
N SER A 59 -21.63 12.86 -5.26
CA SER A 59 -21.78 14.30 -5.48
C SER A 59 -20.49 14.99 -5.91
N HIS A 60 -19.33 14.46 -5.51
CA HIS A 60 -18.03 15.09 -5.74
C HIS A 60 -17.01 14.19 -6.45
N GLY A 61 -17.33 12.92 -6.70
CA GLY A 61 -16.39 11.98 -7.30
C GLY A 61 -15.21 11.63 -6.39
N GLU A 62 -15.41 11.72 -5.07
CA GLU A 62 -14.33 11.52 -4.10
C GLU A 62 -14.34 10.12 -3.46
N ILE A 63 -13.16 9.52 -3.36
CA ILE A 63 -12.97 8.24 -2.66
C ILE A 63 -12.26 8.47 -1.32
N TYR A 64 -12.78 7.84 -0.27
CA TYR A 64 -12.11 7.81 1.03
C TYR A 64 -11.06 6.69 1.04
N LEU A 65 -9.81 7.03 1.32
CA LEU A 65 -8.73 6.07 1.52
C LEU A 65 -8.51 5.87 3.03
N ALA A 66 -8.76 4.65 3.51
CA ALA A 66 -8.59 4.30 4.92
C ALA A 66 -7.12 4.27 5.31
N LYS A 67 -6.80 4.68 6.53
CA LYS A 67 -5.45 4.47 7.05
C LYS A 67 -5.29 3.00 7.42
N PRO A 68 -4.09 2.41 7.29
CA PRO A 68 -3.80 1.08 7.82
C PRO A 68 -4.15 0.90 9.29
N SER A 69 -4.04 1.96 10.11
CA SER A 69 -4.47 1.95 11.50
C SER A 69 -5.98 1.77 11.71
N ASP A 70 -6.80 1.99 10.70
CA ASP A 70 -8.27 1.90 10.79
C ASP A 70 -8.77 0.45 10.59
N PHE A 71 -7.87 -0.48 10.23
CA PHE A 71 -8.21 -1.88 10.02
C PHE A 71 -8.11 -2.67 11.34
N ASN A 72 -9.06 -3.58 11.54
CA ASN A 72 -9.18 -4.36 12.77
C ASN A 72 -8.31 -5.63 12.78
N ASP A 73 -7.70 -6.02 11.66
CA ASP A 73 -6.83 -7.20 11.56
C ASP A 73 -5.37 -6.78 11.85
N PRO A 74 -4.71 -7.35 12.88
CA PRO A 74 -3.33 -7.00 13.22
C PRO A 74 -2.29 -7.42 12.15
N PHE A 75 -2.68 -8.28 11.21
CA PHE A 75 -1.86 -8.71 10.08
C PHE A 75 -2.14 -7.91 8.81
N ASP A 76 -3.25 -7.16 8.76
CA ASP A 76 -3.53 -6.26 7.65
C ASP A 76 -2.48 -5.15 7.61
N CYS A 77 -1.97 -4.88 6.41
CA CYS A 77 -0.97 -3.85 6.18
C CYS A 77 0.34 -4.04 6.98
N ALA A 78 0.65 -5.25 7.44
CA ALA A 78 1.93 -5.55 8.06
C ALA A 78 3.01 -5.78 6.98
N PRO A 79 4.04 -4.93 6.88
CA PRO A 79 5.09 -5.15 5.91
C PRO A 79 5.93 -6.37 6.29
N SER A 80 6.07 -7.33 5.37
CA SER A 80 6.98 -8.45 5.52
C SER A 80 8.26 -8.19 4.72
N PHE A 81 9.40 -8.39 5.38
CA PHE A 81 10.72 -8.20 4.78
C PHE A 81 11.43 -9.54 4.72
N ASN A 82 12.02 -9.88 3.56
CA ASN A 82 12.94 -11.00 3.49
C ASN A 82 14.26 -10.60 4.17
N PRO A 83 14.62 -11.18 5.34
CA PRO A 83 15.78 -10.76 6.10
C PRO A 83 17.09 -10.91 5.30
N ARG A 84 17.19 -11.93 4.43
CA ARG A 84 18.38 -12.15 3.60
C ARG A 84 18.56 -11.05 2.55
N ALA A 85 17.47 -10.52 2.01
CA ALA A 85 17.50 -9.44 1.03
C ALA A 85 17.70 -8.04 1.65
N VAL A 86 17.42 -7.91 2.95
CA VAL A 86 17.46 -6.62 3.67
C VAL A 86 18.73 -6.46 4.51
N LEU A 87 19.33 -7.57 4.93
CA LEU A 87 20.56 -7.60 5.73
C LEU A 87 21.83 -7.78 4.88
N ASP A 88 21.73 -7.96 3.56
CA ASP A 88 22.92 -8.04 2.72
C ASP A 88 23.65 -6.69 2.67
N ARG A 89 24.98 -6.75 2.77
CA ARG A 89 25.85 -5.56 2.85
C ARG A 89 25.63 -4.61 1.67
N LYS A 90 25.40 -5.14 0.46
CA LYS A 90 25.26 -4.33 -0.75
C LYS A 90 23.96 -3.53 -0.73
N SER A 91 22.85 -4.15 -0.36
CA SER A 91 21.55 -3.49 -0.23
C SER A 91 21.54 -2.46 0.89
N VAL A 92 22.12 -2.78 2.04
CA VAL A 92 22.24 -1.82 3.16
C VAL A 92 23.04 -0.59 2.73
N LEU A 93 24.20 -0.78 2.08
CA LEU A 93 25.02 0.33 1.59
C LEU A 93 24.28 1.16 0.52
N LYS A 94 23.55 0.50 -0.39
CA LYS A 94 22.76 1.18 -1.43
C LYS A 94 21.67 2.03 -0.79
N LEU A 95 20.93 1.48 0.17
CA LEU A 95 19.84 2.17 0.86
C LEU A 95 20.35 3.40 1.63
N HIS A 96 21.38 3.24 2.46
CA HIS A 96 21.94 4.33 3.25
C HIS A 96 22.56 5.43 2.38
N ASN A 97 23.18 5.06 1.25
CA ASN A 97 23.68 6.03 0.29
C ASN A 97 22.55 6.83 -0.35
N ASN A 98 21.48 6.18 -0.79
CA ASN A 98 20.33 6.83 -1.41
C ASN A 98 19.60 7.74 -0.41
N ALA A 99 19.35 7.25 0.81
CA ALA A 99 18.72 8.03 1.87
C ALA A 99 19.55 9.26 2.25
N GLY A 100 20.86 9.09 2.44
CA GLY A 100 21.73 10.22 2.78
C GLY A 100 21.87 11.23 1.64
N ARG A 101 21.86 10.79 0.36
CA ARG A 101 21.85 11.71 -0.79
C ARG A 101 20.60 12.59 -0.81
N LYS A 102 19.43 12.00 -0.55
CA LYS A 102 18.16 12.76 -0.44
C LYS A 102 18.18 13.78 0.70
N GLN A 103 18.96 13.51 1.75
CA GLN A 103 19.12 14.37 2.93
C GLN A 103 20.31 15.35 2.80
N GLY A 104 21.01 15.38 1.66
CA GLY A 104 22.16 16.26 1.46
C GLY A 104 23.44 15.85 2.20
N HIS A 105 23.52 14.63 2.74
CA HIS A 105 24.66 14.19 3.54
C HIS A 105 25.92 13.98 2.69
N SER A 106 27.07 14.37 3.25
CA SER A 106 28.40 14.11 2.71
C SER A 106 28.67 12.62 2.53
N ARG A 107 29.70 12.28 1.75
CA ARG A 107 30.14 10.89 1.57
C ARG A 107 30.57 10.25 2.89
N GLN A 108 31.22 11.01 3.76
CA GLN A 108 31.70 10.51 5.05
C GLN A 108 30.54 10.16 5.98
N GLU A 109 29.54 11.04 6.09
CA GLU A 109 28.34 10.80 6.90
C GLU A 109 27.55 9.59 6.41
N ARG A 110 27.39 9.46 5.08
CA ARG A 110 26.72 8.28 4.47
C ARG A 110 27.42 6.98 4.82
N ARG A 111 28.75 6.95 4.71
CA ARG A 111 29.56 5.77 5.06
C ARG A 111 29.48 5.48 6.56
N GLY A 112 29.58 6.50 7.41
CA GLY A 112 29.50 6.36 8.86
C GLY A 112 28.15 5.78 9.31
N ARG A 113 27.03 6.25 8.74
CA ARG A 113 25.70 5.71 9.04
C ARG A 113 25.57 4.25 8.64
N ALA A 114 25.98 3.90 7.43
CA ALA A 114 25.91 2.51 6.96
C ALA A 114 26.81 1.58 7.79
N PHE A 115 28.00 2.05 8.19
CA PHE A 115 28.89 1.30 9.06
C PHE A 115 28.29 1.04 10.44
N ARG A 116 27.75 2.09 11.10
CA ARG A 116 27.06 1.94 12.39
C ARG A 116 25.89 0.97 12.32
N PHE A 117 25.07 1.08 11.28
CA PHE A 117 23.96 0.15 11.06
C PHE A 117 24.45 -1.29 10.87
N MET A 118 25.51 -1.51 10.08
CA MET A 118 26.06 -2.84 9.86
C MET A 118 26.69 -3.46 11.12
N ALA A 119 27.17 -2.65 12.06
CA ALA A 119 27.75 -3.09 13.33
C ALA A 119 26.70 -3.56 14.36
N GLN A 120 25.42 -3.23 14.17
CA GLN A 120 24.33 -3.67 15.04
C GLN A 120 24.06 -5.18 14.96
N SER A 121 23.38 -5.72 15.97
CA SER A 121 22.87 -7.09 15.94
C SER A 121 21.81 -7.27 14.84
N ASN A 122 21.59 -8.51 14.40
CA ASN A 122 20.54 -8.78 13.40
C ASN A 122 19.14 -8.41 13.92
N THR A 123 18.88 -8.61 15.21
CA THR A 123 17.60 -8.24 15.85
C THR A 123 17.34 -6.73 15.76
N GLU A 124 18.33 -5.91 16.09
CA GLU A 124 18.21 -4.45 16.01
C GLU A 124 18.03 -3.95 14.58
N LYS A 125 18.74 -4.56 13.61
CA LYS A 125 18.59 -4.24 12.19
C LYS A 125 17.16 -4.52 11.72
N ILE A 126 16.66 -5.72 12.02
CA ILE A 126 15.31 -6.14 11.66
C ILE A 126 14.28 -5.19 12.29
N GLU A 127 14.41 -4.86 13.57
CA GLU A 127 13.47 -3.97 14.24
C GLU A 127 13.50 -2.54 13.67
N THR A 128 14.68 -2.04 13.33
CA THR A 128 14.83 -0.74 12.64
C THR A 128 14.09 -0.76 11.30
N TYR A 129 14.26 -1.82 10.50
CA TYR A 129 13.57 -1.96 9.23
C TYR A 129 12.06 -2.11 9.39
N ASN A 130 11.61 -2.89 10.36
CA ASN A 130 10.19 -3.04 10.66
C ASN A 130 9.58 -1.70 11.07
N THR A 131 10.27 -0.91 11.88
CA THR A 131 9.82 0.42 12.30
C THR A 131 9.72 1.38 11.12
N ILE A 132 10.72 1.39 10.24
CA ILE A 132 10.70 2.18 9.01
C ILE A 132 9.54 1.75 8.11
N GLY A 133 9.39 0.44 7.89
CA GLY A 133 8.31 -0.16 7.12
C GLY A 133 6.93 0.24 7.66
N ARG A 134 6.71 0.03 8.96
CA ARG A 134 5.48 0.41 9.66
C ARG A 134 5.16 1.89 9.46
N ARG A 135 6.15 2.78 9.65
CA ARG A 135 5.97 4.23 9.43
C ARG A 135 5.57 4.54 7.99
N HIS A 136 6.16 3.88 7.00
CA HIS A 136 5.80 4.11 5.60
C HIS A 136 4.38 3.63 5.30
N VAL A 137 4.02 2.43 5.76
CA VAL A 137 2.69 1.88 5.53
C VAL A 137 1.61 2.78 6.15
N GLN A 138 1.80 3.30 7.36
CA GLN A 138 0.84 4.20 8.01
C GLN A 138 0.52 5.49 7.23
N ASN A 139 1.34 5.87 6.25
CA ASN A 139 1.10 7.03 5.39
C ASN A 139 0.47 6.67 4.04
N VAL A 140 0.13 5.40 3.82
CA VAL A 140 -0.59 4.93 2.63
C VAL A 140 -2.08 4.96 2.90
N GLY A 141 -2.86 5.35 1.89
CA GLY A 141 -4.31 5.21 1.91
C GLY A 141 -4.74 3.89 1.26
N VAL A 142 -5.63 3.15 1.91
CA VAL A 142 -6.12 1.83 1.46
C VAL A 142 -7.57 1.94 1.02
N PHE A 143 -7.86 1.40 -0.17
CA PHE A 143 -9.22 1.29 -0.69
C PHE A 143 -9.49 -0.15 -1.13
N CYS A 144 -10.16 -0.92 -0.26
CA CYS A 144 -10.46 -2.32 -0.52
C CYS A 144 -11.66 -2.46 -1.46
N MET A 145 -11.50 -3.23 -2.53
CA MET A 145 -12.53 -3.58 -3.51
C MET A 145 -12.60 -5.11 -3.66
N THR A 146 -13.64 -5.61 -4.32
CA THR A 146 -13.78 -7.02 -4.69
C THR A 146 -14.05 -7.15 -6.19
N ASP A 147 -13.64 -8.27 -6.78
CA ASP A 147 -13.97 -8.64 -8.17
C ASP A 147 -15.36 -9.29 -8.28
N ARG A 148 -16.05 -9.51 -7.16
CA ARG A 148 -17.37 -10.16 -7.10
C ARG A 148 -18.43 -9.29 -6.47
N ARG A 149 -19.42 -8.89 -7.26
CA ARG A 149 -20.56 -8.11 -6.77
C ARG A 149 -21.48 -8.88 -5.82
N ASP A 150 -21.50 -10.21 -5.87
CA ASP A 150 -22.52 -11.07 -5.28
C ASP A 150 -21.99 -11.90 -4.09
N HIS A 151 -20.79 -11.59 -3.58
CA HIS A 151 -20.16 -12.39 -2.54
C HIS A 151 -20.95 -12.31 -1.21
N PRO A 152 -21.64 -13.38 -0.75
CA PRO A 152 -22.60 -13.27 0.35
C PRO A 152 -21.95 -12.77 1.66
N LEU A 153 -20.76 -13.28 1.98
CA LEU A 153 -20.00 -12.84 3.16
C LEU A 153 -19.65 -11.35 3.13
N MET A 154 -19.33 -10.81 1.94
CA MET A 154 -19.03 -9.38 1.79
C MET A 154 -20.28 -8.54 2.01
N TRP A 155 -21.43 -8.99 1.51
CA TRP A 155 -22.72 -8.35 1.78
C TRP A 155 -23.11 -8.41 3.26
N SER A 156 -22.84 -9.54 3.94
CA SER A 156 -23.12 -9.66 5.38
C SER A 156 -22.29 -8.67 6.22
N HIS A 157 -21.00 -8.50 5.91
CA HIS A 157 -20.09 -7.65 6.70
C HIS A 157 -20.00 -6.19 6.26
N TYR A 158 -20.05 -5.92 4.95
CA TYR A 158 -19.80 -4.59 4.36
C TYR A 158 -21.01 -4.02 3.63
N GLY A 159 -22.01 -4.84 3.30
CA GLY A 159 -23.23 -4.46 2.60
C GLY A 159 -24.46 -4.38 3.51
N ASP A 160 -24.27 -3.97 4.77
CA ASP A 160 -25.35 -3.76 5.74
C ASP A 160 -26.27 -4.97 5.93
N LYS A 161 -25.71 -6.18 6.09
CA LYS A 161 -26.52 -7.42 6.16
C LYS A 161 -27.44 -7.58 4.94
N HIS A 162 -26.90 -7.35 3.74
CA HIS A 162 -27.59 -7.47 2.45
C HIS A 162 -28.57 -6.34 2.10
N THR A 163 -28.62 -5.24 2.85
CA THR A 163 -29.50 -4.09 2.55
C THR A 163 -28.78 -2.83 2.06
N GLY A 164 -27.44 -2.89 1.99
CA GLY A 164 -26.62 -1.79 1.51
C GLY A 164 -26.65 -1.63 0.00
N VAL A 165 -25.65 -0.91 -0.52
CA VAL A 165 -25.47 -0.70 -1.96
C VAL A 165 -24.10 -1.18 -2.41
N CYS A 166 -24.03 -1.57 -3.69
CA CYS A 166 -22.80 -1.99 -4.34
C CYS A 166 -22.52 -1.04 -5.51
N VAL A 167 -21.34 -0.42 -5.49
CA VAL A 167 -20.88 0.49 -6.53
C VAL A 167 -19.83 -0.22 -7.38
N GLU A 168 -20.04 -0.18 -8.69
CA GLU A 168 -19.11 -0.68 -9.69
C GLU A 168 -18.14 0.42 -10.15
N PHE A 169 -16.86 0.07 -10.23
CA PHE A 169 -15.78 0.89 -10.73
C PHE A 169 -15.16 0.22 -11.95
N ALA A 170 -15.07 0.94 -13.05
CA ALA A 170 -14.30 0.51 -14.21
C ALA A 170 -12.81 0.54 -13.85
N SER A 171 -12.13 -0.60 -13.99
CA SER A 171 -10.73 -0.73 -13.61
C SER A 171 -9.77 -0.14 -14.62
N ASP A 172 -10.25 0.15 -15.83
CA ASP A 172 -9.49 0.82 -16.88
C ASP A 172 -9.47 2.35 -16.75
N VAL A 173 -9.98 2.90 -15.64
CA VAL A 173 -10.00 4.33 -15.35
C VAL A 173 -9.27 4.62 -14.05
N GLY A 174 -8.44 5.67 -14.05
CA GLY A 174 -7.89 6.21 -12.81
C GLY A 174 -6.99 5.22 -12.04
N PRO A 175 -6.87 5.38 -10.71
CA PRO A 175 -6.00 4.55 -9.87
C PRO A 175 -6.35 3.06 -9.87
N PHE A 176 -7.53 2.69 -10.36
CA PHE A 176 -8.00 1.31 -10.38
C PHE A 176 -7.22 0.44 -11.37
N GLN A 177 -6.53 1.03 -12.35
CA GLN A 177 -5.62 0.31 -13.25
C GLN A 177 -4.45 -0.35 -12.51
N LEU A 178 -4.14 0.14 -11.30
CA LEU A 178 -3.06 -0.36 -10.45
C LEU A 178 -3.57 -1.27 -9.34
N ALA A 179 -4.85 -1.64 -9.37
CA ALA A 179 -5.42 -2.56 -8.39
C ALA A 179 -4.72 -3.92 -8.51
N ASN A 180 -4.13 -4.34 -7.40
CA ASN A 180 -3.47 -5.63 -7.30
C ASN A 180 -4.31 -6.57 -6.45
N LYS A 181 -4.48 -7.81 -6.91
CA LYS A 181 -5.17 -8.83 -6.14
C LYS A 181 -4.34 -9.15 -4.89
N VAL A 182 -4.96 -8.95 -3.73
CA VAL A 182 -4.35 -9.34 -2.46
C VAL A 182 -4.55 -10.85 -2.28
N ALA A 183 -3.45 -11.60 -2.31
CA ALA A 183 -3.47 -13.01 -1.97
C ALA A 183 -3.45 -13.15 -0.43
N VAL A 184 -4.59 -13.54 0.14
CA VAL A 184 -4.64 -13.90 1.55
C VAL A 184 -4.13 -15.33 1.67
N SER A 185 -2.91 -15.52 2.18
CA SER A 185 -2.37 -16.85 2.44
C SER A 185 -3.23 -17.59 3.46
N SER A 186 -3.61 -18.82 3.17
CA SER A 186 -4.43 -19.72 3.99
C SER A 186 -3.78 -20.19 5.30
N LEU A 187 -2.74 -19.51 5.80
CA LEU A 187 -2.14 -19.73 7.13
C LEU A 187 -3.09 -19.40 8.31
N ARG A 188 -4.39 -19.28 8.05
CA ARG A 188 -5.46 -19.04 9.02
C ARG A 188 -6.05 -20.32 9.63
N CYS A 189 -5.49 -21.49 9.32
CA CYS A 189 -5.92 -22.77 9.90
C CYS A 189 -4.72 -23.53 10.47
N ASN A 190 -4.32 -23.23 11.71
CA ASN A 190 -3.82 -24.19 12.71
C ASN A 190 -3.29 -23.47 13.96
N THR A 191 -4.21 -23.03 14.82
CA THR A 191 -3.99 -23.08 16.27
C THR A 191 -5.31 -23.50 16.89
N GLY A 192 -5.58 -24.80 16.79
CA GLY A 192 -6.72 -25.46 17.38
C GLY A 192 -6.29 -26.87 17.79
N SER A 193 -5.72 -26.96 18.99
CA SER A 193 -5.75 -28.10 19.91
C SER A 193 -4.97 -27.73 21.17
#